data_AF-A0A426V384-F1
#
_entry.id   AF-A0A426V384-F1
#
_cell.length_a   1.000
_cell.length_b   1.000
_cell.length_c   1.000
_cell.angle_alpha   90.00
_cell.angle_beta   90.00
_cell.angle_gamma   90.00
#
_symmetry.space_group_name_H-M   'P 1'
#
loop_
_entity.id
_entity.type
_entity.pdbx_description
1 polymer ?
#
loop_
_entity_poly.entity_id
_entity_poly.type
_entity_poly.pdbx_seq_one_letter_code
_entity_poly.pdbx_strand_id
1 'polypeptide(L)'
;MSPMVTTAARPGGGSGGGGSGENADDWPGGGRYDRDDPGGRGGAPSSTAEAQANAEAKVDALAVGGAGADGGAGETASSPTRPRLTEEDKRALHYYSTTEGADKLNRFLRGVDRYDEAGARSVQAKADTVSVALSHLPKHPGETYRGADFSKLPHVLDQYQPGKVVTEAAFTSTSTDPKIADSFQYDGDTLFIITGENGSDISKYSDYPESEVLYDKGTDFLVEDRYTDPKTGQTVITMTEVS
;
A
#
# COMPACT_ATOMS: atom_id res chain seq x y z
N MET A 1 -55.97 -50.91 -12.26
CA MET A 1 -54.97 -50.68 -13.32
C MET A 1 -53.59 -50.73 -12.67
N SER A 2 -52.85 -51.81 -12.92
CA SER A 2 -51.40 -51.98 -12.69
C SER A 2 -50.77 -52.21 -14.06
N PRO A 3 -49.49 -51.85 -14.30
CA PRO A 3 -48.28 -52.63 -13.89
C PRO A 3 -47.16 -51.71 -13.30
N MET A 4 -46.18 -52.14 -12.48
CA MET A 4 -44.99 -53.02 -12.66
C MET A 4 -44.09 -52.63 -13.86
N VAL A 5 -42.73 -52.61 -13.87
CA VAL A 5 -41.59 -52.87 -12.97
C VAL A 5 -40.27 -52.61 -13.81
N THR A 6 -39.12 -52.31 -13.17
CA THR A 6 -37.71 -52.68 -13.56
C THR A 6 -36.75 -51.78 -14.38
N THR A 7 -35.59 -51.47 -13.73
CA THR A 7 -34.15 -51.48 -14.17
C THR A 7 -33.63 -50.34 -15.07
N ALA A 8 -32.48 -49.68 -14.84
CA ALA A 8 -31.13 -50.24 -14.66
C ALA A 8 -30.13 -49.33 -13.91
N ALA A 9 -29.03 -49.95 -13.44
CA ALA A 9 -27.87 -49.32 -12.82
C ALA A 9 -26.58 -49.48 -13.67
N ARG A 10 -25.77 -48.39 -13.73
CA ARG A 10 -24.28 -48.26 -13.85
C ARG A 10 -23.58 -48.73 -15.16
N PRO A 11 -22.37 -48.22 -15.55
CA PRO A 11 -21.27 -47.67 -14.70
C PRO A 11 -20.46 -46.45 -15.25
N GLY A 12 -19.63 -45.87 -14.36
CA GLY A 12 -18.23 -45.48 -14.64
C GLY A 12 -17.93 -44.19 -15.44
N GLY A 13 -17.31 -43.21 -14.77
CA GLY A 13 -16.60 -42.10 -15.40
C GLY A 13 -15.96 -41.19 -14.34
N GLY A 14 -14.65 -41.29 -14.17
CA GLY A 14 -13.89 -40.52 -13.20
C GLY A 14 -13.32 -39.21 -13.73
N SER A 15 -12.63 -38.53 -12.81
CA SER A 15 -11.67 -37.43 -12.96
C SER A 15 -12.17 -36.08 -13.45
N GLY A 16 -11.86 -35.05 -12.65
CA GLY A 16 -11.97 -33.65 -13.04
C GLY A 16 -11.88 -32.75 -11.81
N GLY A 17 -10.69 -32.67 -11.20
CA GLY A 17 -10.38 -31.64 -10.23
C GLY A 17 -10.46 -30.26 -10.88
N GLY A 18 -11.10 -29.32 -10.20
CA GLY A 18 -11.14 -27.91 -10.57
C GLY A 18 -11.20 -27.12 -9.28
N GLY A 19 -10.07 -26.48 -8.94
CA GLY A 19 -9.96 -25.61 -7.78
C GLY A 19 -11.00 -24.51 -7.85
N SER A 20 -11.86 -24.45 -6.85
CA SER A 20 -12.68 -23.27 -6.56
C SER A 20 -11.79 -22.30 -5.79
N GLY A 21 -11.50 -21.17 -6.43
CA GLY A 21 -10.78 -20.05 -5.86
C GLY A 21 -11.34 -19.65 -4.51
N GLU A 22 -10.43 -19.53 -3.56
CA GLU A 22 -10.71 -19.16 -2.18
C GLU A 22 -11.00 -17.64 -2.14
N ASN A 23 -11.97 -17.29 -1.30
CA ASN A 23 -12.81 -16.11 -1.43
C ASN A 23 -12.09 -14.78 -1.17
N ALA A 24 -12.44 -13.75 -1.96
CA ALA A 24 -12.08 -12.34 -1.79
C ALA A 24 -12.91 -11.63 -0.68
N ASP A 25 -13.38 -12.38 0.32
CA ASP A 25 -14.28 -11.88 1.35
C ASP A 25 -13.50 -11.64 2.65
N ASP A 26 -12.60 -10.64 2.68
CA ASP A 26 -12.30 -9.87 3.89
C ASP A 26 -11.09 -8.94 3.67
N TRP A 27 -11.33 -7.66 3.40
CA TRP A 27 -10.28 -6.64 3.49
C TRP A 27 -10.81 -5.41 4.24
N PRO A 28 -10.18 -4.98 5.35
CA PRO A 28 -10.57 -3.76 6.03
C PRO A 28 -9.76 -2.61 5.43
N GLY A 29 -10.45 -1.71 4.73
CA GLY A 29 -9.89 -0.40 4.40
C GLY A 29 -9.42 0.28 5.69
N GLY A 30 -8.21 0.83 5.66
CA GLY A 30 -7.66 1.64 6.75
C GLY A 30 -8.53 2.86 6.94
N GLY A 31 -9.35 2.81 7.99
CA GLY A 31 -10.17 3.89 8.49
C GLY A 31 -10.41 3.61 9.96
N ARG A 32 -9.76 4.37 10.84
CA ARG A 32 -9.96 4.25 12.29
C ARG A 32 -11.34 4.75 12.66
N TYR A 33 -12.11 3.88 13.31
CA TYR A 33 -13.32 4.27 14.02
C TYR A 33 -13.00 4.64 15.48
N ASP A 34 -13.73 5.63 15.96
CA ASP A 34 -13.62 6.31 17.25
C ASP A 34 -13.44 5.38 18.46
N ARG A 35 -12.58 5.81 19.41
CA ARG A 35 -12.42 5.19 20.74
C ARG A 35 -13.24 5.96 21.78
N ASP A 36 -13.92 5.20 22.64
CA ASP A 36 -14.19 5.61 24.02
C ASP A 36 -13.66 4.55 25.01
N ASP A 37 -12.97 5.07 26.03
CA ASP A 37 -12.71 4.57 27.39
C ASP A 37 -11.45 3.69 27.73
N PRO A 38 -10.79 3.92 28.90
CA PRO A 38 -9.40 3.52 29.19
C PRO A 38 -9.27 2.41 30.25
N GLY A 39 -8.07 1.84 30.33
CA GLY A 39 -7.54 1.30 31.58
C GLY A 39 -6.58 0.12 31.42
N GLY A 40 -5.51 0.12 32.21
CA GLY A 40 -4.84 -1.12 32.60
C GLY A 40 -3.31 -1.10 32.48
N ARG A 41 -2.65 -1.06 33.63
CA ARG A 41 -1.20 -1.02 33.83
C ARG A 41 -0.56 -2.41 33.88
N GLY A 42 0.75 -2.45 33.68
CA GLY A 42 1.68 -3.48 34.17
C GLY A 42 2.54 -4.02 33.04
N GLY A 43 3.85 -4.18 33.10
CA GLY A 43 4.86 -4.06 34.16
C GLY A 43 6.11 -4.74 33.57
N ALA A 44 7.26 -4.07 33.60
CA ALA A 44 8.53 -4.62 33.13
C ALA A 44 9.03 -5.76 34.06
N PRO A 45 9.99 -6.61 33.62
CA PRO A 45 11.38 -6.22 33.85
C PRO A 45 12.39 -6.56 32.74
N SER A 46 13.29 -5.59 32.56
CA SER A 46 14.73 -5.64 32.24
C SER A 46 15.43 -6.99 31.97
N SER A 47 16.19 -7.05 30.87
CA SER A 47 17.65 -7.17 30.97
C SER A 47 18.36 -6.65 29.71
N THR A 48 19.12 -5.59 29.91
CA THR A 48 20.06 -4.91 29.00
C THR A 48 21.40 -5.62 29.00
N ALA A 49 22.01 -5.89 27.83
CA ALA A 49 23.48 -5.87 27.66
C ALA A 49 23.99 -6.13 26.23
N GLU A 50 23.23 -6.73 25.30
CA GLU A 50 23.84 -7.23 24.04
C GLU A 50 23.40 -6.54 22.73
N ALA A 51 22.49 -5.57 22.77
CA ALA A 51 21.97 -4.91 21.56
C ALA A 51 22.66 -3.58 21.17
N GLN A 52 23.73 -3.19 21.85
CA GLN A 52 24.35 -1.85 21.70
C GLN A 52 25.62 -1.79 20.83
N ALA A 53 25.93 -2.83 20.05
CA ALA A 53 27.21 -2.90 19.32
C ALA A 53 27.16 -2.65 17.80
N ASN A 54 25.98 -2.43 17.17
CA ASN A 54 25.89 -2.40 15.69
C ASN A 54 25.33 -1.11 15.06
N ALA A 55 25.30 0.03 15.79
CA ALA A 55 24.70 1.28 15.28
C ALA A 55 25.67 2.44 15.03
N GLU A 56 26.99 2.26 15.18
CA GLU A 56 27.95 3.37 15.02
C GLU A 56 29.05 3.04 14.00
N ALA A 57 28.76 3.25 12.71
CA ALA A 57 29.77 3.67 11.74
C ALA A 57 29.12 4.07 10.40
N LYS A 58 29.46 5.29 9.96
CA LYS A 58 29.28 5.91 8.63
C LYS A 58 28.14 6.92 8.51
N VAL A 59 28.45 8.18 8.79
CA VAL A 59 28.44 9.26 7.79
C VAL A 59 29.23 10.44 8.34
N ASP A 60 30.53 10.44 8.04
CA ASP A 60 31.36 11.63 8.12
C ASP A 60 32.20 11.67 6.83
N ALA A 61 32.45 12.89 6.34
CA ALA A 61 33.15 13.25 5.11
C ALA A 61 32.29 13.36 3.83
N LEU A 62 31.89 14.59 3.47
CA LEU A 62 32.70 15.48 2.60
C LEU A 62 31.87 16.71 2.20
N ALA A 63 32.07 17.81 2.93
CA ALA A 63 31.90 19.15 2.41
C ALA A 63 33.30 19.75 2.20
N VAL A 64 33.53 20.37 1.04
CA VAL A 64 34.29 21.62 0.79
C VAL A 64 34.71 21.66 -0.69
N GLY A 65 34.32 22.74 -1.39
CA GLY A 65 35.13 23.28 -2.48
C GLY A 65 34.39 23.95 -3.64
N GLY A 66 34.41 25.28 -3.68
CA GLY A 66 34.70 26.01 -4.93
C GLY A 66 33.57 26.84 -5.56
N ALA A 67 33.69 28.16 -5.42
CA ALA A 67 33.03 29.16 -6.27
C ALA A 67 33.88 29.46 -7.53
N GLY A 68 33.24 29.81 -8.66
CA GLY A 68 33.91 30.39 -9.84
C GLY A 68 33.25 30.02 -11.17
N ALA A 69 33.12 31.01 -12.07
CA ALA A 69 32.17 31.08 -13.17
C ALA A 69 32.71 30.70 -14.58
N ASP A 70 31.75 30.58 -15.50
CA ASP A 70 31.76 30.99 -16.94
C ASP A 70 31.71 29.88 -18.02
N GLY A 71 30.69 30.02 -18.88
CA GLY A 71 30.73 29.82 -20.33
C GLY A 71 30.84 28.41 -20.92
N GLY A 72 29.79 27.98 -21.65
CA GLY A 72 29.97 27.03 -22.75
C GLY A 72 28.78 26.11 -23.01
N ALA A 73 28.09 26.36 -24.11
CA ALA A 73 26.96 25.60 -24.62
C ALA A 73 27.24 24.10 -24.78
N GLY A 74 26.29 23.28 -24.33
CA GLY A 74 26.15 21.88 -24.69
C GLY A 74 24.68 21.52 -24.65
N GLU A 75 24.13 21.12 -25.79
CA GLU A 75 22.76 20.67 -26.00
C GLU A 75 22.31 19.71 -24.88
N THR A 76 21.44 20.19 -24.00
CA THR A 76 20.72 19.30 -23.09
C THR A 76 19.50 18.78 -23.83
N ALA A 77 19.55 17.47 -24.10
CA ALA A 77 18.41 16.70 -24.58
C ALA A 77 17.15 17.09 -23.80
N SER A 78 16.15 17.57 -24.53
CA SER A 78 14.86 17.98 -23.97
C SER A 78 14.23 16.77 -23.28
N SER A 79 14.22 16.74 -21.95
CA SER A 79 13.38 15.83 -21.20
C SER A 79 11.95 15.94 -21.76
N PRO A 80 11.24 14.82 -22.02
CA PRO A 80 9.87 14.89 -22.50
C PRO A 80 9.08 15.78 -21.53
N THR A 81 8.46 16.83 -22.06
CA THR A 81 7.69 17.76 -21.26
C THR A 81 6.51 16.99 -20.67
N ARG A 82 6.55 16.71 -19.36
CA ARG A 82 5.45 16.05 -18.65
C ARG A 82 4.15 16.82 -18.92
N PRO A 83 3.02 16.12 -19.18
CA PRO A 83 1.74 16.79 -19.33
C PRO A 83 1.47 17.68 -18.11
N ARG A 84 0.94 18.89 -18.36
CA ARG A 84 0.57 19.77 -17.26
C ARG A 84 -0.67 19.21 -16.57
N LEU A 85 -0.65 19.26 -15.24
CA LEU A 85 -1.77 18.87 -14.42
C LEU A 85 -3.03 19.69 -14.76
N THR A 86 -4.12 19.02 -15.07
CA THR A 86 -5.42 19.62 -15.40
C THR A 86 -6.22 19.93 -14.13
N GLU A 87 -7.31 20.70 -14.26
CA GLU A 87 -8.24 20.89 -13.12
C GLU A 87 -8.99 19.59 -12.76
N GLU A 88 -9.14 18.67 -13.71
CA GLU A 88 -9.72 17.34 -13.45
C GLU A 88 -8.75 16.48 -12.62
N ASP A 89 -7.47 16.49 -12.97
CA ASP A 89 -6.43 15.79 -12.22
C ASP A 89 -6.39 16.28 -10.76
N LYS A 90 -6.41 17.60 -10.55
CA LYS A 90 -6.42 18.19 -9.19
C LYS A 90 -7.64 17.73 -8.39
N ARG A 91 -8.82 17.70 -9.02
CA ARG A 91 -10.05 17.21 -8.36
C ARG A 91 -9.99 15.72 -8.05
N ALA A 92 -9.37 14.92 -8.92
CA ALA A 92 -9.21 13.48 -8.69
C ALA A 92 -8.26 13.20 -7.53
N LEU A 93 -7.13 13.91 -7.47
CA LEU A 93 -6.16 13.80 -6.37
C LEU A 93 -6.76 14.28 -5.06
N HIS A 94 -7.47 15.42 -5.07
CA HIS A 94 -8.21 15.90 -3.90
C HIS A 94 -9.26 14.90 -3.45
N TYR A 95 -10.08 14.38 -4.37
CA TYR A 95 -11.06 13.35 -4.04
C TYR A 95 -10.41 12.12 -3.39
N TYR A 96 -9.33 11.60 -3.97
CA TYR A 96 -8.62 10.46 -3.39
C TYR A 96 -8.09 10.75 -1.98
N SER A 97 -7.54 11.95 -1.73
CA SER A 97 -7.02 12.32 -0.41
C SER A 97 -8.09 12.46 0.69
N THR A 98 -9.38 12.46 0.33
CA THR A 98 -10.46 12.40 1.32
C THR A 98 -10.64 10.97 1.82
N THR A 99 -11.02 10.80 3.09
CA THR A 99 -11.37 9.48 3.64
C THR A 99 -12.42 8.76 2.78
N GLU A 100 -13.47 9.47 2.34
CA GLU A 100 -14.51 8.88 1.49
C GLU A 100 -13.96 8.37 0.16
N GLY A 101 -13.11 9.16 -0.50
CA GLY A 101 -12.53 8.80 -1.80
C GLY A 101 -11.55 7.64 -1.70
N ALA A 102 -10.59 7.72 -0.78
CA ALA A 102 -9.63 6.65 -0.52
C ALA A 102 -10.34 5.33 -0.18
N ASP A 103 -11.30 5.35 0.75
CA ASP A 103 -12.02 4.15 1.17
C ASP A 103 -12.81 3.56 0.01
N LYS A 104 -13.61 4.37 -0.69
CA LYS A 104 -14.47 3.89 -1.76
C LYS A 104 -13.68 3.29 -2.91
N LEU A 105 -12.63 3.97 -3.36
CA LEU A 105 -11.82 3.51 -4.48
C LEU A 105 -11.03 2.26 -4.09
N ASN A 106 -10.37 2.26 -2.94
CA ASN A 106 -9.53 1.14 -2.54
C ASN A 106 -10.35 -0.11 -2.17
N ARG A 107 -11.52 0.03 -1.54
CA ARG A 107 -12.42 -1.12 -1.26
C ARG A 107 -12.97 -1.73 -2.54
N PHE A 108 -13.32 -0.91 -3.53
CA PHE A 108 -13.74 -1.39 -4.85
C PHE A 108 -12.60 -2.15 -5.55
N LEU A 109 -11.41 -1.56 -5.62
CA LEU A 109 -10.25 -2.15 -6.29
C LEU A 109 -9.78 -3.46 -5.63
N ARG A 110 -9.98 -3.62 -4.33
CA ARG A 110 -9.71 -4.85 -3.58
C ARG A 110 -10.83 -5.89 -3.69
N GLY A 111 -11.92 -5.59 -4.38
CA GLY A 111 -13.06 -6.50 -4.55
C GLY A 111 -13.97 -6.63 -3.32
N VAL A 112 -13.81 -5.76 -2.32
CA VAL A 112 -14.60 -5.80 -1.08
C VAL A 112 -16.04 -5.35 -1.33
N ASP A 113 -16.18 -4.22 -2.01
CA ASP A 113 -17.49 -3.62 -2.28
C ASP A 113 -17.99 -4.07 -3.64
N ARG A 114 -19.19 -4.65 -3.66
CA ARG A 114 -19.86 -5.09 -4.89
C ARG A 114 -20.80 -4.00 -5.39
N TYR A 115 -20.65 -3.65 -6.66
CA TYR A 115 -21.50 -2.71 -7.37
C TYR A 115 -22.25 -3.44 -8.48
N ASP A 116 -23.37 -2.87 -8.91
CA ASP A 116 -23.93 -3.23 -10.20
C ASP A 116 -22.99 -2.77 -11.34
N GLU A 117 -23.27 -3.19 -12.57
CA GLU A 117 -22.38 -2.92 -13.71
C GLU A 117 -22.17 -1.41 -13.95
N ALA A 118 -23.22 -0.61 -13.75
CA ALA A 118 -23.14 0.85 -13.91
C ALA A 118 -22.32 1.50 -12.80
N GLY A 119 -22.53 1.09 -11.55
CA GLY A 119 -21.76 1.54 -10.39
C GLY A 119 -20.28 1.17 -10.51
N ALA A 120 -19.98 -0.09 -10.87
CA ALA A 120 -18.61 -0.56 -11.07
C ALA A 120 -17.87 0.26 -12.13
N ARG A 121 -18.50 0.53 -13.28
CA ARG A 121 -17.93 1.41 -14.31
C ARG A 121 -17.65 2.82 -13.79
N SER A 122 -18.56 3.37 -12.97
CA SER A 122 -18.42 4.72 -12.42
C SER A 122 -17.26 4.81 -11.43
N VAL A 123 -17.12 3.82 -10.53
CA VAL A 123 -16.01 3.78 -9.56
C VAL A 123 -14.68 3.50 -10.26
N GLN A 124 -14.66 2.58 -11.24
CA GLN A 124 -13.47 2.32 -12.06
C GLN A 124 -13.01 3.58 -12.80
N ALA A 125 -13.93 4.31 -13.45
CA ALA A 125 -13.58 5.54 -14.16
C ALA A 125 -12.92 6.57 -13.24
N LYS A 126 -13.38 6.71 -11.98
CA LYS A 126 -12.74 7.58 -11.00
C LYS A 126 -11.34 7.11 -10.62
N ALA A 127 -11.16 5.80 -10.40
CA ALA A 127 -9.84 5.23 -10.15
C ALA A 127 -8.89 5.46 -11.35
N ASP A 128 -9.39 5.38 -12.58
CA ASP A 128 -8.59 5.65 -13.77
C ASP A 128 -8.20 7.14 -13.88
N THR A 129 -9.10 8.06 -13.52
CA THR A 129 -8.77 9.49 -13.44
C THR A 129 -7.66 9.77 -12.41
N VAL A 130 -7.65 9.07 -11.27
CA VAL A 130 -6.56 9.20 -10.28
C VAL A 130 -5.24 8.72 -10.87
N SER A 131 -5.20 7.57 -11.54
CA SER A 131 -3.98 7.06 -12.20
C SER A 131 -3.46 8.03 -13.28
N VAL A 132 -4.36 8.60 -14.10
CA VAL A 132 -3.99 9.65 -15.07
C VAL A 132 -3.38 10.85 -14.37
N ALA A 133 -3.99 11.33 -13.29
CA ALA A 133 -3.46 12.45 -12.51
C ALA A 133 -2.07 12.17 -11.92
N LEU A 134 -1.84 10.96 -11.38
CA LEU A 134 -0.54 10.52 -10.88
C LEU A 134 0.52 10.47 -11.99
N SER A 135 0.15 10.06 -13.21
CA SER A 135 1.07 10.03 -14.36
C SER A 135 1.59 11.41 -14.77
N HIS A 136 0.84 12.48 -14.45
CA HIS A 136 1.22 13.87 -14.73
C HIS A 136 2.10 14.49 -13.65
N LEU A 137 2.19 13.87 -12.47
CA LEU A 137 3.00 14.37 -11.37
C LEU A 137 4.48 13.97 -11.51
N PRO A 138 5.41 14.77 -10.92
CA PRO A 138 6.74 14.30 -10.61
C PRO A 138 6.69 13.00 -9.80
N LYS A 139 7.66 12.12 -10.07
CA LYS A 139 7.89 10.94 -9.24
C LYS A 139 8.71 11.34 -8.02
N HIS A 140 8.45 10.65 -6.91
CA HIS A 140 9.07 10.89 -5.61
C HIS A 140 9.79 9.60 -5.17
N PRO A 141 10.98 9.32 -5.74
CA PRO A 141 11.73 8.13 -5.35
C PRO A 141 12.24 8.24 -3.91
N GLY A 142 12.28 7.12 -3.20
CA GLY A 142 12.79 7.04 -1.83
C GLY A 142 12.00 6.09 -0.95
N GLU A 143 12.34 6.13 0.35
CA GLU A 143 11.66 5.38 1.40
C GLU A 143 10.40 6.11 1.88
N THR A 144 9.32 5.37 2.05
CA THR A 144 8.03 5.84 2.58
C THR A 144 7.43 4.81 3.54
N TYR A 145 6.50 5.26 4.38
CA TYR A 145 5.95 4.47 5.48
C TYR A 145 4.44 4.37 5.37
N ARG A 146 3.88 3.20 5.68
CA ARG A 146 2.43 2.99 5.74
C ARG A 146 2.08 2.14 6.94
N GLY A 147 1.22 2.64 7.80
CA GLY A 147 0.58 1.81 8.81
C GLY A 147 -0.68 1.14 8.27
N ALA A 148 -0.98 -0.05 8.77
CA ALA A 148 -2.23 -0.76 8.49
C ALA A 148 -2.63 -1.63 9.70
N ASP A 149 -3.94 -1.87 9.85
CA ASP A 149 -4.50 -2.74 10.88
C ASP A 149 -5.05 -4.02 10.25
N PHE A 150 -4.34 -5.13 10.46
CA PHE A 150 -4.77 -6.46 10.04
C PHE A 150 -5.20 -7.34 11.22
N SER A 151 -5.41 -6.77 12.41
CA SER A 151 -5.75 -7.52 13.63
C SER A 151 -7.02 -8.35 13.47
N LYS A 152 -7.98 -7.84 12.68
CA LYS A 152 -9.22 -8.54 12.37
C LYS A 152 -9.05 -9.55 11.24
N LEU A 153 -8.11 -9.34 10.33
CA LEU A 153 -7.93 -10.08 9.07
C LEU A 153 -6.46 -10.50 8.86
N PRO A 154 -5.91 -11.32 9.77
CA PRO A 154 -4.49 -11.64 9.77
C PRO A 154 -4.05 -12.44 8.54
N HIS A 155 -4.97 -13.16 7.89
CA HIS A 155 -4.69 -13.94 6.67
C HIS A 155 -4.23 -13.05 5.50
N VAL A 156 -4.57 -11.75 5.50
CA VAL A 156 -4.07 -10.79 4.51
C VAL A 156 -2.54 -10.71 4.55
N LEU A 157 -1.94 -10.93 5.73
CA LEU A 157 -0.49 -10.94 5.87
C LEU A 157 0.16 -12.14 5.19
N ASP A 158 -0.56 -13.20 4.86
CA ASP A 158 0.00 -14.43 4.29
C ASP A 158 0.57 -14.21 2.89
N GLN A 159 0.12 -13.19 2.16
CA GLN A 159 0.69 -12.82 0.86
C GLN A 159 2.07 -12.14 0.98
N TYR A 160 2.34 -11.47 2.11
CA TYR A 160 3.59 -10.73 2.32
C TYR A 160 4.65 -11.64 2.93
N GLN A 161 5.23 -12.51 2.10
CA GLN A 161 6.34 -13.38 2.50
C GLN A 161 7.64 -12.91 1.83
N PRO A 162 8.78 -12.93 2.56
CA PRO A 162 10.08 -12.61 1.96
C PRO A 162 10.34 -13.34 0.64
N GLY A 163 10.78 -12.59 -0.37
CA GLY A 163 11.02 -13.08 -1.73
C GLY A 163 9.78 -13.20 -2.61
N LYS A 164 8.58 -12.83 -2.13
CA LYS A 164 7.37 -12.76 -2.96
C LYS A 164 7.18 -11.36 -3.53
N VAL A 165 6.72 -11.30 -4.76
CA VAL A 165 6.17 -10.09 -5.36
C VAL A 165 4.67 -10.07 -5.05
N VAL A 166 4.21 -8.97 -4.48
CA VAL A 166 2.80 -8.69 -4.17
C VAL A 166 2.35 -7.55 -5.07
N THR A 167 1.26 -7.77 -5.80
CA THR A 167 0.59 -6.72 -6.57
C THR A 167 -0.48 -6.08 -5.69
N GLU A 168 -0.30 -4.80 -5.36
CA GLU A 168 -1.33 -4.03 -4.66
C GLU A 168 -2.45 -3.67 -5.64
N ALA A 169 -3.59 -4.36 -5.58
CA ALA A 169 -4.70 -4.12 -6.50
C ALA A 169 -5.28 -2.70 -6.39
N ALA A 170 -5.19 -2.11 -5.21
CA ALA A 170 -5.60 -0.74 -4.91
C ALA A 170 -4.42 0.23 -4.91
N PHE A 171 -4.69 1.52 -4.73
CA PHE A 171 -3.64 2.50 -4.51
C PHE A 171 -2.97 2.27 -3.15
N THR A 172 -1.66 2.54 -3.09
CA THR A 172 -0.86 2.42 -1.85
C THR A 172 -0.49 3.81 -1.35
N SER A 173 -1.30 4.34 -0.44
CA SER A 173 -0.99 5.57 0.30
C SER A 173 0.12 5.34 1.31
N THR A 174 1.10 6.23 1.31
CA THR A 174 2.27 6.19 2.20
C THR A 174 2.60 7.61 2.67
N SER A 175 3.47 7.73 3.65
CA SER A 175 3.97 9.00 4.19
C SER A 175 5.48 9.05 4.14
N THR A 176 6.06 10.23 3.93
CA THR A 176 7.50 10.45 4.13
C THR A 176 7.87 10.75 5.59
N ASP A 177 6.89 10.90 6.49
CA ASP A 177 7.16 11.11 7.92
C ASP A 177 7.51 9.79 8.61
N PRO A 178 8.77 9.58 9.06
CA PRO A 178 9.16 8.37 9.77
C PRO A 178 8.44 8.21 11.11
N LYS A 179 7.83 9.27 11.67
CA LYS A 179 7.00 9.15 12.88
C LYS A 179 5.79 8.24 12.67
N ILE A 180 5.38 7.98 11.43
CA ILE A 180 4.38 6.94 11.15
C ILE A 180 4.89 5.58 11.65
N ALA A 181 6.17 5.25 11.43
CA ALA A 181 6.80 4.04 11.94
C ALA A 181 6.86 4.00 13.48
N ASP A 182 7.08 5.15 14.13
CA ASP A 182 7.13 5.25 15.59
C ASP A 182 5.73 5.21 16.25
N SER A 183 4.67 5.37 15.45
CA SER A 183 3.33 5.56 15.97
C SER A 183 2.47 4.30 15.93
N PHE A 184 2.52 3.52 17.01
CA PHE A 184 1.43 2.59 17.37
C PHE A 184 0.04 3.21 17.29
N GLN A 185 0.00 4.51 17.57
CA GLN A 185 -1.21 5.26 17.77
C GLN A 185 -1.80 5.81 16.49
N TYR A 186 -1.18 5.67 15.30
CA TYR A 186 -1.76 6.23 14.07
C TYR A 186 -2.30 5.27 13.02
N ASP A 187 -1.86 4.00 12.80
CA ASP A 187 -2.59 3.17 11.79
C ASP A 187 -2.69 1.62 11.91
N GLY A 188 -2.22 0.97 12.97
CA GLY A 188 -2.56 -0.44 13.21
C GLY A 188 -1.44 -1.32 13.74
N ASP A 189 -1.60 -2.64 13.60
CA ASP A 189 -0.67 -3.66 14.09
C ASP A 189 0.47 -3.99 13.12
N THR A 190 0.49 -3.34 11.94
CA THR A 190 1.43 -3.59 10.86
C THR A 190 2.02 -2.29 10.31
N LEU A 191 3.34 -2.27 10.09
CA LEU A 191 4.09 -1.21 9.44
C LEU A 191 4.70 -1.74 8.14
N PHE A 192 4.47 -1.02 7.05
CA PHE A 192 5.18 -1.19 5.81
C PHE A 192 6.25 -0.10 5.66
N ILE A 193 7.46 -0.52 5.31
CA ILE A 193 8.56 0.36 4.90
C ILE A 193 8.80 0.07 3.42
N ILE A 194 8.61 1.07 2.58
CA ILE A 194 8.52 0.91 1.13
C ILE A 194 9.60 1.76 0.48
N THR A 195 10.55 1.12 -0.19
CA THR A 195 11.47 1.80 -1.11
C THR A 195 10.88 1.77 -2.51
N GLY A 196 10.61 2.92 -3.11
CA GLY A 196 10.04 2.96 -4.46
C GLY A 196 10.55 4.10 -5.32
N GLU A 197 10.16 4.06 -6.59
CA GLU A 197 10.58 5.01 -7.62
C GLU A 197 9.41 5.76 -8.25
N ASN A 198 8.21 5.16 -8.32
CA ASN A 198 7.07 5.72 -9.06
C ASN A 198 5.95 6.32 -8.22
N GLY A 199 6.10 6.35 -6.89
CA GLY A 199 5.21 7.10 -6.01
C GLY A 199 5.19 8.59 -6.37
N SER A 200 4.07 9.27 -6.12
CA SER A 200 3.92 10.71 -6.37
C SER A 200 3.41 11.43 -5.12
N ASP A 201 4.03 12.56 -4.79
CA ASP A 201 3.59 13.43 -3.69
C ASP A 201 2.27 14.12 -4.06
N ILE A 202 1.23 13.85 -3.26
CA ILE A 202 -0.10 14.43 -3.42
C ILE A 202 -0.50 15.35 -2.27
N SER A 203 0.40 15.63 -1.34
CA SER A 203 0.16 16.46 -0.13
C SER A 203 -0.51 17.79 -0.43
N LYS A 204 -0.10 18.47 -1.51
CA LYS A 204 -0.68 19.75 -1.96
C LYS A 204 -2.13 19.69 -2.44
N TYR A 205 -2.68 18.49 -2.61
CA TYR A 205 -4.07 18.26 -3.01
C TYR A 205 -4.92 17.71 -1.86
N SER A 206 -4.32 17.43 -0.70
CA SER A 206 -5.03 17.02 0.50
C SER A 206 -5.50 18.22 1.32
N ASP A 207 -6.67 18.09 1.93
CA ASP A 207 -7.14 19.03 2.96
C ASP A 207 -6.42 18.82 4.30
N TYR A 208 -5.67 17.72 4.43
CA TYR A 208 -4.88 17.38 5.60
C TYR A 208 -3.39 17.68 5.36
N PRO A 209 -2.65 18.22 6.35
CA PRO A 209 -1.22 18.45 6.25
C PRO A 209 -0.47 17.12 6.39
N GLU A 210 -0.63 16.25 5.40
CA GLU A 210 -0.01 14.93 5.36
C GLU A 210 1.08 14.93 4.29
N SER A 211 2.22 14.30 4.61
CA SER A 211 3.32 14.14 3.65
C SER A 211 3.06 12.92 2.76
N GLU A 212 1.86 12.88 2.14
CA GLU A 212 1.35 11.71 1.43
C GLU A 212 2.05 11.51 0.08
N VAL A 213 2.64 10.33 -0.09
CA VAL A 213 3.13 9.80 -1.37
C VAL A 213 2.21 8.64 -1.77
N LEU A 214 1.65 8.72 -2.96
CA LEU A 214 0.71 7.75 -3.50
C LEU A 214 1.34 6.94 -4.63
N TYR A 215 1.35 5.62 -4.47
CA TYR A 215 1.65 4.68 -5.55
C TYR A 215 0.35 4.29 -6.29
N ASP A 216 0.47 4.06 -7.60
CA ASP A 216 -0.69 3.75 -8.43
C ASP A 216 -1.27 2.37 -8.09
N LYS A 217 -2.53 2.15 -8.48
CA LYS A 217 -3.15 0.83 -8.40
C LYS A 217 -2.42 -0.17 -9.30
N GLY A 218 -2.29 -1.41 -8.84
CA GLY A 218 -1.58 -2.47 -9.54
C GLY A 218 -0.06 -2.36 -9.44
N THR A 219 0.48 -1.58 -8.51
CA THR A 219 1.94 -1.52 -8.28
C THR A 219 2.43 -2.84 -7.69
N ASP A 220 3.53 -3.35 -8.23
CA ASP A 220 4.19 -4.56 -7.73
C ASP A 220 5.26 -4.20 -6.72
N PHE A 221 5.29 -4.92 -5.59
CA PHE A 221 6.30 -4.77 -4.55
C PHE A 221 6.92 -6.12 -4.22
N LEU A 222 8.26 -6.19 -4.26
CA LEU A 222 9.03 -7.32 -3.74
C LEU A 222 9.11 -7.17 -2.22
N VAL A 223 8.58 -8.16 -1.50
CA VAL A 223 8.74 -8.25 -0.05
C VAL A 223 10.16 -8.70 0.26
N GLU A 224 10.93 -7.86 0.92
CA GLU A 224 12.32 -8.13 1.28
C GLU A 224 12.39 -8.87 2.61
N ASP A 225 11.66 -8.38 3.62
CA ASP A 225 11.63 -8.97 4.95
C ASP A 225 10.25 -8.82 5.61
N ARG A 226 9.98 -9.70 6.57
CA ARG A 226 8.82 -9.64 7.45
C ARG A 226 9.19 -10.17 8.83
N TYR A 227 9.03 -9.34 9.85
CA TYR A 227 9.33 -9.72 11.24
C TYR A 227 8.38 -9.04 12.22
N THR A 228 8.33 -9.54 13.45
CA THR A 228 7.66 -8.84 14.56
C THR A 228 8.72 -8.06 15.32
N ASP A 229 8.57 -6.75 15.44
CA ASP A 229 9.50 -5.95 16.25
C ASP A 229 9.33 -6.33 17.73
N PRO A 230 10.38 -6.80 18.41
CA PRO A 230 10.29 -7.30 19.78
C PRO A 230 10.00 -6.22 20.82
N LYS A 231 10.21 -4.93 20.52
CA LYS A 231 9.93 -3.83 21.46
C LYS A 231 8.46 -3.45 21.43
N THR A 232 7.89 -3.49 20.24
CA THR A 232 6.56 -2.98 19.95
C THR A 232 5.55 -4.12 19.93
N GLY A 233 5.90 -5.25 19.32
CA GLY A 233 4.98 -6.31 18.93
C GLY A 233 4.32 -6.06 17.57
N GLN A 234 4.73 -5.01 16.86
CA GLN A 234 4.21 -4.67 15.54
C GLN A 234 4.80 -5.61 14.47
N THR A 235 3.99 -6.01 13.49
CA THR A 235 4.50 -6.66 12.29
C THR A 235 5.15 -5.61 11.40
N VAL A 236 6.42 -5.77 11.06
CA VAL A 236 7.14 -4.90 10.12
C VAL A 236 7.36 -5.67 8.83
N ILE A 237 7.03 -5.04 7.70
CA ILE A 237 7.23 -5.57 6.36
C ILE A 237 8.04 -4.54 5.58
N THR A 238 9.22 -4.95 5.08
CA THR A 238 10.01 -4.11 4.17
C THR A 238 9.79 -4.58 2.75
N MET A 239 9.60 -3.64 1.83
CA MET A 239 9.38 -3.96 0.43
C MET A 239 9.96 -2.92 -0.52
N THR A 240 10.32 -3.39 -1.70
CA THR A 240 10.86 -2.56 -2.78
C THR A 240 9.96 -2.65 -4.00
N GLU A 241 9.61 -1.51 -4.57
CA GLU A 241 8.84 -1.43 -5.82
C GLU A 241 9.56 -2.18 -6.95
N VAL A 242 8.81 -2.98 -7.71
CA VAL A 242 9.30 -3.67 -8.91
C VAL A 242 8.92 -2.85 -10.14
N SER A 243 9.92 -2.48 -10.95
CA SER A 243 9.77 -1.71 -12.18
C SER A 243 9.82 -2.55 -13.47
#